data_AF-A0A9D2S8B2-F1
#
_entry.id   AF-A0A9D2S8B2-F1
#
_cell.length_a   1.000
_cell.length_b   1.000
_cell.length_c   1.000
_cell.angle_alpha   90.00
_cell.angle_beta   90.00
_cell.angle_gamma   90.00
#
_symmetry.space_group_name_H-M   'P 1'
#
loop_
_entity.id
_entity.type
_entity.pdbx_description
1 polymer ?
#
loop_
_entity_poly.entity_id
_entity_poly.type
_entity_poly.pdbx_seq_one_letter_code
_entity_poly.pdbx_strand_id
1 'polypeptide(L)'
;MMYPFMTLDDGAEIVHSEMQKDGTVKVYVEKPDAADCFHHAVCWLPAYRWEDVFGFSQAELARYDEVIRSTAHLILRFAQEGGFDSAANL
;
A
#
# COMPACT_ATOMS: atom_id res chain seq x y z
N MET A 1 6.07 -1.94 -11.65
CA MET A 1 7.01 -2.07 -10.51
C MET A 1 6.25 -1.78 -9.20
N MET A 2 6.84 -1.98 -8.01
CA MET A 2 6.26 -1.50 -6.74
C MET A 2 7.05 -0.27 -6.26
N TYR A 3 6.36 0.75 -5.79
CA TYR A 3 6.93 2.03 -5.37
C TYR A 3 6.63 2.31 -3.90
N PRO A 4 7.63 2.74 -3.11
CA PRO A 4 7.42 3.17 -1.75
C PRO A 4 6.43 4.34 -1.66
N PHE A 5 5.50 4.27 -0.71
CA PHE A 5 4.57 5.36 -0.43
C PHE A 5 4.84 5.98 0.94
N MET A 6 4.84 5.16 1.99
CA MET A 6 4.95 5.61 3.38
C MET A 6 5.38 4.46 4.30
N THR A 7 6.19 4.79 5.30
CA THR A 7 6.46 3.91 6.45
C THR A 7 5.70 4.43 7.66
N LEU A 8 4.99 3.55 8.35
CA LEU A 8 4.21 3.85 9.56
C LEU A 8 5.09 3.78 10.82
N ASP A 9 4.59 4.35 11.90
CA ASP A 9 5.19 4.36 13.24
C ASP A 9 5.42 2.96 13.82
N ASP A 10 4.63 1.97 13.43
CA ASP A 10 4.77 0.58 13.84
C ASP A 10 5.72 -0.23 12.94
N GLY A 11 6.40 0.43 12.01
CA GLY A 11 7.35 -0.16 11.07
C GLY A 11 6.72 -0.81 9.85
N ALA A 12 5.39 -0.74 9.67
CA ALA A 12 4.75 -1.21 8.46
C ALA A 12 5.07 -0.29 7.27
N GLU A 13 5.43 -0.87 6.13
CA GLU A 13 5.66 -0.16 4.88
C GLU A 13 4.46 -0.34 3.95
N ILE A 14 4.00 0.77 3.39
CA ILE A 14 2.99 0.81 2.35
C ILE A 14 3.69 1.10 1.03
N VAL A 15 3.53 0.20 0.07
CA VAL A 15 4.05 0.33 -1.29
C VAL A 15 2.93 0.12 -2.30
N HIS A 16 3.02 0.70 -3.49
CA HIS A 16 1.97 0.59 -4.50
C HIS A 16 2.51 0.23 -5.88
N SER A 17 1.69 -0.40 -6.72
CA SER A 17 2.00 -0.62 -8.12
C SER A 17 1.77 0.64 -8.96
N GLU A 18 2.22 0.61 -10.21
CA GLU A 18 1.69 1.47 -11.27
C GLU A 18 0.18 1.22 -11.43
N MET A 19 -0.51 2.18 -12.04
CA MET A 19 -1.90 2.02 -12.42
C MET A 19 -2.00 0.97 -13.53
N GLN A 20 -2.78 -0.07 -13.27
CA GLN A 20 -3.06 -1.09 -14.26
C GLN A 20 -3.98 -0.54 -15.35
N LYS A 21 -4.06 -1.26 -16.47
CA LYS A 21 -4.88 -0.87 -17.63
C LYS A 21 -6.38 -0.76 -17.31
N ASP A 22 -6.84 -1.49 -16.29
CA ASP A 22 -8.22 -1.44 -15.79
C ASP A 22 -8.46 -0.33 -14.76
N GLY A 23 -7.44 0.51 -14.50
CA GLY A 23 -7.50 1.60 -13.52
C GLY A 23 -7.27 1.16 -12.08
N THR A 24 -6.96 -0.11 -11.83
CA THR A 24 -6.70 -0.61 -10.48
C THR A 24 -5.25 -0.37 -10.06
N VAL A 25 -5.04 -0.24 -8.75
CA VAL A 25 -3.71 -0.13 -8.14
C VAL A 25 -3.60 -1.15 -7.03
N LYS A 26 -2.51 -1.94 -7.06
CA LYS A 26 -2.15 -2.85 -5.97
C LYS A 26 -1.45 -2.04 -4.89
N VAL A 27 -2.01 -1.99 -3.69
CA VAL A 27 -1.33 -1.48 -2.50
C VAL A 27 -0.89 -2.69 -1.68
N TYR A 28 0.38 -2.77 -1.35
CA TYR A 28 0.94 -3.83 -0.52
C TYR A 28 1.39 -3.22 0.80
N VAL A 29 1.00 -3.87 1.89
CA VAL A 29 1.40 -3.51 3.25
C VAL A 29 2.27 -4.65 3.75
N GLU A 30 3.48 -4.35 4.18
CA GLU A 30 4.37 -5.31 4.81
C GLU A 30 4.87 -4.77 6.14
N LYS A 31 5.05 -5.64 7.12
CA LYS A 31 5.59 -5.26 8.42
C LYS A 31 6.56 -6.35 8.90
N PRO A 32 7.79 -6.01 9.26
CA PRO A 32 8.73 -7.00 9.80
C PRO A 32 8.19 -7.55 11.11
N ASP A 33 8.25 -8.87 11.25
CA ASP A 33 7.86 -9.59 12.47
C ASP A 33 8.97 -10.54 12.91
N ALA A 34 9.22 -10.62 14.21
CA ALA A 34 10.31 -11.41 14.76
C ALA A 34 10.03 -12.92 14.78
N ALA A 35 8.76 -13.34 14.75
CA ALA A 35 8.35 -14.73 14.84
C ALA A 35 8.28 -15.40 13.46
N ASP A 36 7.77 -14.70 12.43
CA ASP A 36 7.54 -15.26 11.10
C ASP A 36 8.13 -14.43 9.94
N CYS A 37 9.14 -13.61 10.26
CA CYS A 37 9.86 -12.69 9.38
C CYS A 37 9.04 -11.48 8.92
N PHE A 38 7.86 -11.68 8.32
CA PHE A 38 7.06 -10.57 7.77
C PHE A 38 5.56 -10.87 7.74
N HIS A 39 4.77 -9.95 8.29
CA HIS A 39 3.34 -9.85 8.03
C HIS A 39 3.10 -9.11 6.71
N HIS A 40 2.05 -9.49 5.98
CA HIS A 40 1.72 -8.82 4.73
C HIS A 40 0.22 -8.84 4.39
N ALA A 41 -0.18 -7.89 3.57
CA ALA A 41 -1.54 -7.80 3.02
C ALA A 41 -1.56 -7.01 1.72
N VAL A 42 -2.53 -7.33 0.87
CA VAL A 42 -2.79 -6.60 -0.37
C VAL A 42 -4.13 -5.88 -0.27
N CYS A 43 -4.16 -4.60 -0.61
CA CYS A 43 -5.38 -3.82 -0.80
C CYS A 43 -5.48 -3.32 -2.24
N TRP A 44 -6.62 -3.58 -2.88
CA TRP A 44 -6.88 -3.15 -4.26
C TRP A 44 -7.66 -1.84 -4.29
N LEU A 45 -7.06 -0.78 -4.81
CA LEU A 45 -7.73 0.49 -5.06
C LEU A 45 -8.31 0.55 -6.48
N PRO A 46 -9.44 1.26 -6.70
CA PRO A 46 -10.22 2.02 -5.71
C PRO A 46 -11.28 1.17 -4.97
N ALA A 47 -11.29 -0.16 -5.16
CA ALA A 47 -12.31 -1.04 -4.58
C ALA A 47 -12.18 -1.23 -3.05
N TYR A 48 -11.04 -0.89 -2.46
CA TYR A 48 -10.68 -1.16 -1.06
C TYR A 48 -10.86 -2.63 -0.69
N ARG A 49 -10.49 -3.52 -1.61
CA ARG A 49 -10.62 -4.96 -1.44
C ARG A 49 -9.32 -5.53 -0.90
N TRP A 50 -9.38 -6.12 0.29
CA TRP A 50 -8.25 -6.77 0.94
C TRP A 50 -8.13 -8.24 0.51
N GLU A 51 -6.91 -8.68 0.20
CA GLU A 51 -6.53 -10.04 -0.18
C GLU A 51 -5.15 -10.38 0.40
N ASP A 52 -4.77 -11.66 0.35
CA ASP A 52 -3.45 -12.16 0.75
C ASP A 52 -3.01 -11.65 2.13
N VAL A 53 -3.94 -11.63 3.09
CA VAL A 53 -3.72 -11.17 4.45
C VAL A 53 -3.04 -12.27 5.27
N PHE A 54 -1.86 -11.96 5.80
CA PHE A 54 -1.06 -12.85 6.64
C PHE A 54 -0.48 -12.08 7.83
N GLY A 55 -0.64 -12.64 9.04
CA GLY A 55 -0.05 -12.12 10.28
C GLY A 55 -0.76 -10.92 10.91
N PHE A 56 -1.50 -10.12 10.14
CA PHE A 56 -2.18 -8.94 10.69
C PHE A 56 -3.44 -9.27 11.49
N SER A 57 -3.57 -8.60 12.64
CA SER A 57 -4.81 -8.56 13.41
C SER A 57 -5.86 -7.68 12.72
N GLN A 58 -7.14 -7.87 13.08
CA GLN A 58 -8.22 -7.02 12.57
C GLN A 58 -8.06 -5.54 12.95
N ALA A 59 -7.43 -5.25 14.10
CA ALA A 59 -7.16 -3.88 14.53
C ALA A 59 -6.06 -3.22 13.67
N GLU A 60 -5.01 -3.96 13.33
CA GLU A 60 -3.97 -3.48 12.41
C GLU A 60 -4.52 -3.25 11.01
N LEU A 61 -5.29 -4.20 10.46
CA LEU A 61 -5.94 -4.02 9.16
C LEU A 61 -6.88 -2.82 9.14
N ALA A 62 -7.68 -2.60 10.18
CA ALA A 62 -8.56 -1.44 10.26
C ALA A 62 -7.77 -0.12 10.27
N ARG A 63 -6.65 -0.07 11.01
CA ARG A 63 -5.74 1.07 11.00
C ARG A 63 -5.14 1.33 9.62
N TYR A 64 -4.66 0.28 8.94
CA TYR A 64 -4.08 0.42 7.60
C TYR A 64 -5.14 0.81 6.56
N ASP A 65 -6.37 0.29 6.68
CA ASP A 65 -7.50 0.67 5.83
C ASP A 65 -7.84 2.15 5.97
N GLU A 66 -7.83 2.71 7.19
CA GLU A 66 -8.03 4.14 7.42
C GLU A 66 -6.95 4.98 6.75
N VAL A 67 -5.67 4.62 6.91
CA VAL A 67 -4.55 5.31 6.27
C VAL A 67 -4.68 5.25 4.75
N ILE A 68 -4.92 4.06 4.18
CA ILE A 68 -5.06 3.87 2.73
C ILE A 68 -6.25 4.67 2.20
N ARG A 69 -7.41 4.67 2.88
CA ARG A 69 -8.57 5.48 2.48
C ARG A 69 -8.29 6.97 2.51
N SER A 70 -7.63 7.46 3.56
CA SER A 70 -7.31 8.89 3.68
C SER A 70 -6.33 9.37 2.60
N THR A 71 -5.48 8.47 2.11
CA THR A 71 -4.40 8.78 1.15
C THR A 71 -4.61 8.22 -0.25
N ALA A 72 -5.71 7.50 -0.51
CA ALA A 72 -5.97 6.79 -1.77
C ALA A 72 -5.85 7.68 -3.02
N HIS A 73 -6.30 8.93 -2.92
CA HIS A 73 -6.21 9.90 -4.02
C HIS A 73 -4.75 10.23 -4.41
N LEU A 74 -3.82 10.24 -3.45
CA LEU A 74 -2.39 10.43 -3.72
C LEU A 74 -1.78 9.18 -4.34
N ILE A 75 -2.08 8.01 -3.77
CA ILE A 75 -1.61 6.71 -4.29
C ILE A 75 -2.04 6.54 -5.75
N LEU A 76 -3.32 6.79 -6.06
CA LEU A 76 -3.84 6.69 -7.42
C LEU A 76 -3.16 7.67 -8.39
N ARG A 77 -2.84 8.89 -7.95
CA ARG A 77 -2.11 9.87 -8.76
C ARG A 77 -0.69 9.39 -9.03
N PHE A 78 0.06 9.01 -8.00
CA PHE A 78 1.44 8.53 -8.15
C PHE A 78 1.51 7.24 -8.97
N ALA A 79 0.50 6.38 -8.89
CA ALA A 79 0.43 5.18 -9.71
C ALA A 79 0.28 5.48 -11.21
N GLN A 80 -0.33 6.60 -11.61
CA GLN A 80 -0.40 7.03 -13.02
C GLN A 80 0.96 7.50 -13.54
N GLU A 81 1.78 8.08 -12.68
CA GLU A 81 3.09 8.65 -13.02
C GLU A 81 4.24 7.66 -12.85
N GLY A 82 3.98 6.45 -12.35
CA GLY A 82 5.02 5.45 -12.08
C GLY A 82 5.82 5.70 -10.80
N GLY A 83 5.17 6.19 -9.74
CA GLY A 83 5.77 6.42 -8.42
C GLY A 83 6.44 7.79 -8.26
N PHE A 84 7.08 8.02 -7.11
CA PHE A 84 7.64 9.32 -6.71
C PHE A 84 8.83 9.79 -7.57
N ASP A 85 9.50 8.88 -8.30
CA ASP A 85 10.61 9.23 -9.20
C ASP A 85 10.21 10.14 -10.38
N SER A 86 8.91 10.20 -10.71
CA SER A 86 8.40 11.15 -11.71
C SER A 86 8.18 12.56 -11.17
N ALA A 87 8.15 12.75 -9.84
CA ALA A 87 7.93 14.05 -9.21
C ALA A 87 9.23 14.88 -9.06
N ALA A 88 10.41 14.25 -9.20
CA ALA A 88 11.71 14.93 -9.08
C ALA A 88 12.19 15.63 -10.36
N ASN A 89 11.41 15.60 -11.44
CA ASN A 89 11.75 16.19 -12.75
C ASN A 89 11.03 17.52 -13.05
N LEU A 90 10.64 18.30 -12.02
CA LEU A 90 10.15 19.68 -12.18
C LEU A 90 11.16 20.71 -11.69
#